data_AF-A0A7Y6M444-F1
#
_entry.id   AF-A0A7Y6M444-F1
#
_cell.length_a   1.000
_cell.length_b   1.000
_cell.length_c   1.000
_cell.angle_alpha   90.00
_cell.angle_beta   90.00
_cell.angle_gamma   90.00
#
_symmetry.space_group_name_H-M   'P 1'
#
loop_
_entity.id
_entity.type
_entity.pdbx_description
1 polymer ?
#
loop_
_entity_poly.entity_id
_entity_poly.type
_entity_poly.pdbx_seq_one_letter_code
_entity_poly.pdbx_strand_id
1 'polypeptide(L)'
;MTISGGKIGVFAICVGLLLPVASCMATGGTYLPYQDPTPEMLSEHAEAVARADLMTLRAMAAGALLVLTGVALLAYKAVRRRRAERRTIQSDQG
;
A
#
# COMPACT_ATOMS: atom_id res chain seq x y z
N MET A 1 -5.22 4.42 24.61
CA MET A 1 -5.30 3.15 23.86
C MET A 1 -3.91 2.81 23.32
N THR A 2 -3.19 1.87 23.94
CA THR A 2 -1.88 1.41 23.46
C THR A 2 -2.09 0.46 22.27
N ILE A 3 -1.92 0.99 21.06
CA ILE A 3 -1.99 0.20 19.83
C ILE A 3 -0.78 -0.75 19.83
N SER A 4 -1.00 -2.00 20.21
CA SER A 4 0.01 -3.07 20.14
C SER A 4 0.63 -3.08 18.75
N GLY A 5 1.96 -3.05 18.64
CA GLY A 5 2.65 -2.92 17.35
C GLY A 5 2.32 -3.97 16.28
N GLY A 6 1.62 -5.05 16.62
CA GLY A 6 1.04 -5.96 15.62
C GLY A 6 -0.16 -5.34 14.88
N LYS A 7 -0.99 -4.56 15.58
CA LYS A 7 -2.10 -3.79 14.99
C LYS A 7 -1.57 -2.73 14.02
N ILE A 8 -0.42 -2.12 14.32
CA ILE A 8 0.23 -1.14 13.43
C ILE A 8 0.68 -1.78 12.12
N GLY A 9 1.29 -2.98 12.17
CA GLY A 9 1.71 -3.70 10.97
C GLY A 9 0.54 -4.12 10.09
N VAL A 10 -0.53 -4.64 10.68
CA VAL A 10 -1.76 -5.00 9.95
C VAL A 10 -2.43 -3.76 9.37
N PHE A 11 -2.52 -2.67 10.13
CA PHE A 11 -3.09 -1.41 9.65
C PHE A 11 -2.31 -0.85 8.45
N ALA A 12 -0.97 -0.89 8.50
CA ALA A 12 -0.14 -0.47 7.38
C ALA A 12 -0.38 -1.31 6.11
N ILE A 13 -0.58 -2.63 6.25
CA ILE A 13 -0.91 -3.51 5.12
C ILE A 13 -2.28 -3.18 4.55
N CYS A 14 -3.30 -3.05 5.41
CA CYS A 14 -4.66 -2.70 4.99
C CYS A 14 -4.70 -1.35 4.24
N VAL A 15 -4.05 -0.33 4.79
CA VAL A 15 -3.98 1.00 4.14
C VAL A 15 -3.19 0.93 2.83
N GLY A 16 -2.07 0.20 2.81
CA GLY A 16 -1.25 0.05 1.60
C GLY A 16 -1.97 -0.70 0.47
N LEU A 17 -2.88 -1.62 0.78
CA LEU A 17 -3.72 -2.31 -0.20
C LEU A 17 -4.93 -1.48 -0.64
N LEU A 18 -5.48 -0.64 0.22
CA LEU A 18 -6.63 0.21 -0.09
C LEU A 18 -6.24 1.43 -0.94
N LEU A 19 -5.03 1.96 -0.81
CA LEU A 19 -4.58 3.13 -1.56
C LEU A 19 -4.69 2.95 -3.09
N PRO A 20 -4.15 1.87 -3.69
CA PRO A 20 -4.23 1.66 -5.14
C PRO A 20 -5.66 1.47 -5.63
N VAL A 21 -6.49 0.75 -4.85
CA VAL A 21 -7.89 0.50 -5.18
C VAL A 21 -8.69 1.81 -5.17
N ALA A 22 -8.49 2.66 -4.16
CA ALA A 22 -9.12 3.96 -4.07
C ALA A 22 -8.69 4.88 -5.23
N SER A 23 -7.40 4.88 -5.60
CA SER A 23 -6.90 5.64 -6.74
C SER A 23 -7.50 5.17 -8.07
N CYS A 24 -7.60 3.85 -8.31
CA CYS A 24 -8.26 3.31 -9.50
C CYS A 24 -9.75 3.65 -9.57
N MET A 25 -10.47 3.65 -8.44
CA MET A 25 -11.88 4.06 -8.43
C MET A 25 -12.05 5.56 -8.72
N ALA A 26 -11.12 6.40 -8.28
CA ALA A 26 -11.16 7.84 -8.56
C ALA A 26 -10.86 8.15 -10.04
N THR A 27 -9.99 7.38 -10.69
CA THR A 27 -9.60 7.59 -12.10
C THR A 27 -10.44 6.79 -13.10
N GLY A 28 -11.14 5.73 -12.68
CA GLY A 28 -11.97 4.91 -13.58
C GLY A 28 -13.13 5.66 -14.26
N GLY A 29 -13.57 6.80 -13.71
CA GLY A 29 -14.62 7.64 -14.29
C GLY A 29 -14.17 8.53 -15.44
N THR A 30 -12.86 8.68 -15.71
CA THR A 30 -12.35 9.59 -16.74
C THR A 30 -12.23 8.94 -18.13
N TYR A 31 -12.59 7.66 -18.26
CA TYR A 31 -12.42 6.87 -19.48
C TYR A 31 -13.70 6.75 -20.33
N LEU A 32 -14.60 7.74 -20.30
CA LEU A 32 -15.73 7.75 -21.23
C LEU A 32 -15.27 8.25 -22.61
N PRO A 33 -15.37 7.45 -23.69
CA PRO A 33 -14.97 7.89 -25.02
C PRO A 33 -15.98 8.92 -25.55
N TYR A 34 -15.55 10.17 -25.69
CA TYR A 34 -16.29 11.19 -26.43
C TYR A 34 -16.39 10.78 -27.90
N GLN A 35 -17.60 10.79 -28.46
CA GLN A 35 -17.84 10.25 -29.80
C GLN A 35 -17.44 11.20 -30.94
N ASP A 36 -17.07 12.46 -30.65
CA ASP A 36 -16.50 13.41 -31.62
C ASP A 36 -15.48 14.35 -30.94
N PRO A 37 -14.22 13.92 -30.76
CA PRO A 37 -13.21 14.77 -30.11
C PRO A 37 -12.63 15.79 -31.11
N THR A 38 -12.78 17.08 -30.81
CA THR A 38 -11.99 18.13 -31.47
C THR A 38 -10.49 17.96 -31.12
N PRO A 39 -9.56 18.43 -31.97
CA PRO A 39 -8.12 18.26 -31.72
C PRO A 39 -7.64 18.83 -30.38
N GLU A 40 -8.28 19.91 -29.89
CA GLU A 40 -7.99 20.50 -28.57
C GLU A 40 -8.41 19.59 -27.41
N MET A 41 -9.53 18.86 -27.54
CA MET A 41 -9.98 17.90 -26.52
C MET A 41 -9.09 16.67 -26.43
N LEU A 42 -8.44 16.25 -27.53
CA LEU A 42 -7.47 15.15 -27.51
C LEU A 42 -6.24 15.49 -26.68
N SER A 43 -5.71 16.71 -26.81
CA SER A 43 -4.58 17.16 -25.97
C SER A 43 -4.96 17.24 -24.49
N GLU A 44 -6.17 17.73 -24.19
CA GLU A 44 -6.63 17.84 -22.81
C GLU A 44 -6.90 16.46 -22.16
N HIS A 45 -7.47 15.52 -22.92
CA HIS A 45 -7.61 14.13 -22.48
C HIS A 45 -6.26 13.43 -22.30
N ALA A 46 -5.31 13.64 -23.21
CA ALA A 46 -3.97 13.05 -23.07
C ALA A 46 -3.28 13.54 -21.79
N GLU A 47 -3.39 14.84 -21.48
CA GLU A 47 -2.86 15.37 -20.21
C GLU A 47 -3.60 14.83 -18.99
N ALA A 48 -4.93 14.74 -19.04
CA ALA A 48 -5.73 14.22 -17.94
C ALA A 48 -5.40 12.74 -17.65
N VAL A 49 -5.27 11.93 -18.69
CA VAL A 49 -4.87 10.51 -18.58
C VAL A 49 -3.45 10.38 -18.06
N ALA A 50 -2.50 11.17 -18.57
CA ALA A 50 -1.12 11.13 -18.08
C ALA A 50 -1.02 11.50 -16.59
N ARG A 51 -1.80 12.49 -16.13
CA ARG A 51 -1.87 12.85 -14.71
C ARG A 51 -2.53 11.74 -13.87
N ALA A 52 -3.59 11.12 -14.37
CA ALA A 52 -4.26 10.00 -13.71
C ALA A 52 -3.32 8.78 -13.55
N ASP A 53 -2.56 8.45 -14.60
CA ASP A 53 -1.57 7.37 -14.56
C ASP A 53 -0.46 7.64 -13.55
N LEU A 54 0.10 8.86 -13.54
CA LEU A 54 1.12 9.24 -12.56
C LEU A 54 0.60 9.19 -11.12
N MET A 55 -0.64 9.60 -10.88
CA MET A 55 -1.27 9.50 -9.56
C MET A 55 -1.45 8.05 -9.14
N THR A 56 -1.90 7.19 -10.06
CA THR A 56 -2.11 5.75 -9.81
C THR A 56 -0.78 5.06 -9.53
N LEU A 57 0.27 5.38 -10.31
CA LEU A 57 1.61 4.83 -10.13
C LEU A 57 2.25 5.25 -8.79
N ARG A 58 2.09 6.52 -8.39
CA ARG A 58 2.53 7.02 -7.09
C ARG A 58 1.78 6.34 -5.94
N ALA A 59 0.46 6.17 -6.08
CA ALA A 59 -0.35 5.48 -5.08
C ALA A 59 0.04 3.99 -4.94
N MET A 60 0.32 3.31 -6.07
CA MET A 60 0.86 1.94 -6.06
C MET A 60 2.21 1.86 -5.36
N ALA A 61 3.14 2.77 -5.68
CA ALA A 61 4.46 2.80 -5.05
C ALA A 61 4.37 3.04 -3.54
N ALA A 62 3.57 4.02 -3.11
CA ALA A 62 3.35 4.31 -1.69
C ALA A 62 2.67 3.12 -0.96
N GLY A 63 1.66 2.51 -1.60
CA GLY A 63 0.98 1.34 -1.08
C GLY A 63 1.90 0.14 -0.90
N ALA A 64 2.75 -0.14 -1.90
CA ALA A 64 3.73 -1.23 -1.85
C ALA A 64 4.73 -1.03 -0.69
N LEU A 65 5.26 0.19 -0.51
CA LEU A 65 6.16 0.50 0.60
C LEU A 65 5.51 0.28 1.96
N LEU A 66 4.24 0.68 2.11
CA LEU A 66 3.47 0.47 3.34
C LEU A 66 3.27 -1.02 3.64
N VAL A 67 2.90 -1.82 2.63
CA VAL A 67 2.74 -3.27 2.77
C VAL A 67 4.06 -3.92 3.17
N LEU A 68 5.16 -3.63 2.47
CA LEU A 68 6.49 -4.17 2.78
C LEU A 68 6.92 -3.83 4.20
N THR A 69 6.72 -2.60 4.63
CA THR A 69 7.06 -2.14 5.98
C THR A 69 6.22 -2.85 7.04
N GLY A 70 4.91 -3.02 6.80
CA GLY A 70 4.01 -3.75 7.68
C GLY A 70 4.41 -5.23 7.82
N VAL A 71 4.75 -5.89 6.71
CA VAL A 71 5.23 -7.28 6.70
C VAL A 71 6.57 -7.41 7.43
N ALA A 72 7.53 -6.52 7.17
CA ALA A 72 8.84 -6.53 7.82
C ALA A 72 8.72 -6.38 9.36
N LEU A 73 7.85 -5.50 9.83
CA LEU A 73 7.58 -5.33 11.27
C LEU A 73 6.98 -6.59 11.92
N LEU A 74 6.03 -7.23 11.23
CA LEU A 74 5.42 -8.47 11.71
C LEU A 74 6.43 -9.62 11.75
N ALA A 75 7.23 -9.78 10.68
CA ALA A 75 8.28 -10.78 10.61
C ALA A 75 9.34 -10.56 11.71
N TYR A 76 9.80 -9.32 11.89
CA TYR A 76 10.76 -8.97 12.94
C TYR A 76 10.23 -9.32 14.34
N LYS A 77 8.97 -9.01 14.65
CA LYS A 77 8.34 -9.39 15.93
C LYS A 77 8.24 -10.90 16.09
N ALA A 78 7.85 -11.63 15.05
CA ALA A 78 7.76 -13.09 15.09
C ALA A 78 9.13 -13.72 15.38
N VAL A 79 10.18 -13.26 14.70
CA VAL A 79 11.55 -13.71 14.94
C VAL A 79 12.03 -13.34 16.35
N ARG A 80 11.74 -12.11 16.83
CA ARG A 80 12.12 -11.66 18.17
C ARG A 80 11.44 -12.49 19.27
N ARG A 81 10.15 -12.83 19.12
CA ARG A 81 9.43 -13.71 20.06
C ARG A 81 10.07 -15.09 20.14
N ARG A 82 10.31 -15.71 18.98
CA ARG A 82 10.98 -17.03 18.91
C ARG A 82 12.37 -17.02 19.56
N ARG A 83 13.13 -15.92 19.42
CA ARG A 83 14.43 -15.78 20.08
C ARG A 83 14.33 -15.62 21.59
N ALA A 84 13.30 -14.95 22.10
CA ALA A 84 13.07 -14.82 23.54
C ALA A 84 12.69 -16.16 24.18
N GLU A 85 11.80 -16.92 23.53
CA GLU A 85 11.37 -18.25 23.97
C GLU A 85 12.53 -19.27 23.99
N ARG A 86 13.45 -19.20 23.02
CA ARG A 86 14.64 -20.06 23.02
C ARG A 86 15.61 -19.77 24.18
N ARG A 87 15.72 -18.51 24.61
CA ARG A 87 16.59 -18.13 25.73
C ARG A 87 16.06 -18.62 27.07
N THR A 88 14.74 -18.62 27.26
CA THR A 88 14.12 -19.13 28.50
C THR A 88 14.24 -20.64 28.62
N ILE A 89 14.11 -21.38 27.51
CA ILE A 89 14.30 -22.84 27.51
C ILE A 89 15.76 -23.19 27.83
N GLN A 90 16.73 -22.40 27.35
CA GLN A 90 18.15 -22.63 27.61
C GLN A 90 18.58 -22.27 29.04
N SER A 91 17.91 -21.32 29.71
CA SER A 91 18.16 -21.01 31.13
C SER A 91 17.54 -22.02 32.10
N ASP A 92 16.56 -22.81 31.65
CA ASP A 92 15.89 -23.84 32.47
C ASP A 92 16.63 -25.21 32.42
N GLN A 93 17.64 -25.33 31.54
CA GLN A 93 18.42 -26.56 31.33
C GLN A 93 19.88 -26.49 31.84
N GLY A 94 20.30 -25.41 32.48
CA GLY A 94 21.64 -25.25 33.08
C GLY A 94 21.56 -24.94 34.55
#